data_AF-A0A1A8HIC8-F1
#
_entry.id   AF-A0A1A8HIC8-F1
#
_cell.length_a   1.000
_cell.length_b   1.000
_cell.length_c   1.000
_cell.angle_alpha   90.00
_cell.angle_beta   90.00
_cell.angle_gamma   90.00
#
_symmetry.space_group_name_H-M   'P 1'
#
loop_
_entity.id
_entity.type
_entity.pdbx_description
1 polymer ?
#
loop_
_entity_poly.entity_id
_entity_poly.type
_entity_poly.pdbx_seq_one_letter_code
_entity_poly.pdbx_strand_id
1 'polypeptide(L)'
;WSSSRGTASKFAAERQDQKAPSHSDSNICENRRTETSANTQTTHLSFAEVMQLVQEGKEVPGVSKLDIEPCNQSPTPSQMQRVLKPWETA
;
A
#
# COMPACT_ATOMS: atom_id res chain seq x y z
N TRP A 1 25.74 29.47 -45.10
CA TRP A 1 24.64 29.41 -46.09
C TRP A 1 24.64 27.98 -46.61
N SER A 2 23.71 27.10 -46.29
CA SER A 2 22.27 27.26 -46.51
C SER A 2 21.42 26.82 -45.31
N SER A 3 20.38 27.60 -45.11
CA SER A 3 19.25 27.36 -44.22
C SER A 3 18.24 26.47 -44.93
N SER A 4 17.56 25.58 -44.21
CA SER A 4 16.28 25.04 -44.67
C SER A 4 15.34 24.97 -43.47
N ARG A 5 14.36 25.89 -43.50
CA ARG A 5 13.18 25.92 -42.63
C ARG A 5 12.08 25.08 -43.26
N GLY A 6 11.30 24.43 -42.42
CA GLY A 6 9.99 23.87 -42.75
C GLY A 6 9.71 22.73 -41.78
N THR A 7 8.57 22.62 -41.10
CA THR A 7 7.34 23.40 -41.04
C THR A 7 6.74 23.10 -39.66
N ALA A 8 6.15 24.10 -39.01
CA ALA A 8 5.47 23.92 -37.73
C ALA A 8 4.24 23.02 -37.91
N SER A 9 4.25 21.81 -37.33
CA SER A 9 3.04 20.98 -37.23
C SER A 9 2.37 21.24 -35.88
N LYS A 10 1.31 22.03 -35.98
CA LYS A 10 0.39 22.45 -34.93
C LYS A 10 -0.41 21.23 -34.45
N PHE A 11 0.07 20.53 -33.44
CA PHE A 11 -0.76 19.63 -32.65
C PHE A 11 -1.38 20.42 -31.50
N ALA A 12 -2.53 21.04 -31.78
CA ALA A 12 -3.43 21.49 -30.74
C ALA A 12 -4.06 20.25 -30.10
N ALA A 13 -3.43 19.73 -29.06
CA ALA A 13 -4.02 18.74 -28.18
C ALA A 13 -4.65 19.48 -26.99
N GLU A 14 -5.96 19.64 -27.08
CA GLU A 14 -6.91 20.02 -26.04
C GLU A 14 -6.53 19.39 -24.69
N ARG A 15 -6.12 20.20 -23.71
CA ARG A 15 -5.95 19.76 -22.32
C ARG A 15 -7.32 19.83 -21.66
N GLN A 16 -8.05 18.73 -21.73
CA GLN A 16 -9.29 18.53 -20.98
C GLN A 16 -8.96 18.51 -19.48
N ASP A 17 -9.48 19.51 -18.77
CA ASP A 17 -9.38 19.70 -17.33
C ASP A 17 -10.15 18.56 -16.63
N GLN A 18 -9.45 17.47 -16.27
CA GLN A 18 -10.03 16.38 -15.49
C GLN A 18 -9.72 16.60 -14.01
N LYS A 19 -10.57 17.41 -13.37
CA LYS A 19 -10.73 17.47 -11.91
C LYS A 19 -11.16 16.07 -11.41
N ALA A 20 -10.23 15.31 -10.85
CA ALA A 20 -10.58 14.10 -10.10
C ALA A 20 -11.38 14.50 -8.84
N PRO A 21 -12.56 13.93 -8.59
CA PRO A 21 -13.29 14.17 -7.36
C PRO A 21 -12.57 13.50 -6.18
N SER A 22 -12.24 14.31 -5.18
CA SER A 22 -11.66 13.88 -3.90
C SER A 22 -12.75 13.20 -3.06
N HIS A 23 -12.86 11.89 -3.16
CA HIS A 23 -13.71 11.09 -2.28
C HIS A 23 -12.90 10.69 -1.05
N SER A 24 -13.00 11.50 0.01
CA SER A 24 -12.54 11.12 1.36
C SER A 24 -13.68 10.46 2.10
N ASP A 25 -13.89 9.16 1.88
CA ASP A 25 -14.78 8.35 2.70
C ASP A 25 -13.95 7.56 3.71
N SER A 26 -13.68 8.21 4.85
CA SER A 26 -13.09 7.56 6.03
C SER A 26 -14.13 6.62 6.65
N ASN A 27 -14.13 5.37 6.19
CA ASN A 27 -14.82 4.28 6.87
C ASN A 27 -13.96 3.85 8.07
N ILE A 28 -14.21 4.45 9.24
CA ILE A 28 -13.58 4.05 10.50
C ILE A 28 -14.18 2.69 10.89
N CYS A 29 -13.44 1.62 10.61
CA CYS A 29 -13.74 0.29 11.12
C CYS A 29 -13.37 0.25 12.62
N GLU A 30 -14.35 0.41 13.51
CA GLU A 30 -14.18 0.20 14.94
C GLU A 30 -13.90 -1.29 15.22
N ASN A 31 -12.65 -1.64 15.50
CA ASN A 31 -12.33 -2.92 16.15
C ASN A 31 -12.01 -2.66 17.62
N ARG A 32 -13.02 -2.83 18.48
CA ARG A 32 -12.90 -2.72 19.93
C ARG A 32 -12.26 -4.00 20.48
N ARG A 33 -10.95 -3.99 20.72
CA ARG A 33 -10.29 -4.92 21.65
C ARG A 33 -9.34 -4.16 22.57
N THR A 34 -9.61 -4.34 23.86
CA THR A 34 -8.99 -3.72 25.02
C THR A 34 -7.63 -4.34 25.32
N GLU A 35 -6.52 -3.67 24.98
CA GLU A 35 -5.20 -3.91 25.59
C GLU A 35 -4.41 -2.60 25.70
N THR A 36 -4.02 -2.27 26.93
CA THR A 36 -3.07 -1.24 27.40
C THR A 36 -3.02 0.08 26.62
N SER A 37 -3.82 1.04 27.09
CA SER A 37 -3.80 2.45 26.68
C SER A 37 -2.47 3.11 27.07
N ALA A 38 -1.49 3.10 26.17
CA ALA A 38 -0.66 4.28 25.98
C ALA A 38 -1.50 5.24 25.13
N ASN A 39 -1.80 6.42 25.67
CA ASN A 39 -2.56 7.48 25.03
C ASN A 39 -1.90 7.91 23.70
N THR A 40 -2.18 7.20 22.62
CA THR A 40 -1.87 7.64 21.26
C THR A 40 -3.15 8.17 20.67
N GLN A 41 -3.39 9.46 20.87
CA GLN A 41 -4.22 10.23 19.97
C GLN A 41 -3.79 9.83 18.55
N THR A 42 -4.71 9.23 17.79
CA THR A 42 -4.44 8.66 16.47
C THR A 42 -4.19 9.81 15.49
N THR A 43 -3.02 10.43 15.59
CA THR A 43 -2.52 11.36 14.60
C THR A 43 -2.32 10.54 13.33
N HIS A 44 -3.07 10.87 12.28
CA HIS A 44 -2.89 10.27 10.98
C HIS A 44 -1.46 10.58 10.51
N LEU A 45 -0.61 9.56 10.43
CA LEU A 45 0.74 9.69 9.91
C LEU A 45 0.71 9.53 8.39
N SER A 46 1.49 10.36 7.70
CA SER A 46 1.79 10.17 6.29
C SER A 46 2.73 8.98 6.08
N PHE A 47 2.78 8.44 4.87
CA PHE A 47 3.67 7.33 4.54
C PHE A 47 5.15 7.64 4.83
N ALA A 48 5.60 8.87 4.56
CA ALA A 48 6.98 9.27 4.81
C ALA A 48 7.35 9.21 6.30
N GLU A 49 6.45 9.66 7.17
CA GLU A 49 6.65 9.63 8.63
C GLU A 49 6.67 8.19 9.14
N VAL A 50 5.80 7.32 8.63
CA VAL A 50 5.84 5.89 8.98
C VAL A 50 7.19 5.29 8.57
N MET A 51 7.70 5.61 7.38
CA MET A 51 9.01 5.09 6.94
C MET A 51 10.16 5.63 7.78
N GLN A 52 10.09 6.88 8.22
CA GLN A 52 11.08 7.44 9.13
C GLN A 52 11.07 6.72 10.47
N LEU A 53 9.90 6.45 11.06
CA LEU A 53 9.79 5.68 12.30
C LEU A 53 10.41 4.29 12.16
N VAL A 54 10.15 3.60 11.04
CA VAL A 54 10.74 2.29 10.73
C VAL A 54 12.27 2.38 10.63
N GLN A 55 12.79 3.37 9.92
CA GLN A 55 14.23 3.56 9.75
C GLN A 55 14.94 3.92 11.05
N GLU A 56 14.30 4.69 11.91
CA GLU A 56 14.79 5.05 13.24
C GLU A 56 14.63 3.91 14.26
N GLY A 57 13.99 2.80 13.88
CA GLY A 57 13.70 1.68 14.77
C GLY A 57 12.66 2.00 15.85
N LYS A 58 11.87 3.07 15.66
CA LYS A 58 10.80 3.46 16.56
C LYS A 58 9.53 2.67 16.26
N GLU A 59 8.69 2.54 17.27
CA GLU A 59 7.42 1.82 17.12
C GLU A 59 6.48 2.59 16.19
N VAL A 60 5.84 1.86 15.28
CA VAL A 60 4.80 2.40 14.41
C VAL A 60 3.45 2.26 15.11
N PRO A 61 2.70 3.36 15.33
CA PRO A 61 1.38 3.30 15.94
C PRO A 61 0.44 2.35 15.20
N GLY A 62 -0.36 1.58 15.95
CA GLY A 62 -1.30 0.61 15.38
C GLY A 62 -0.68 -0.76 15.01
N VAL A 63 0.64 -0.93 15.12
CA VAL A 63 1.30 -2.22 14.96
C VAL A 63 1.31 -2.97 16.29
N SER A 64 0.72 -4.17 16.32
CA SER A 64 0.80 -5.06 17.49
C SER A 64 2.13 -5.81 17.48
N LYS A 65 2.91 -5.69 18.57
CA LYS A 65 4.10 -6.50 18.80
C LYS A 65 3.66 -7.87 19.31
N LEU A 66 3.53 -8.82 18.40
CA LEU A 66 3.29 -10.20 18.77
C LEU A 66 4.59 -10.82 19.27
N ASP A 67 4.52 -11.43 20.45
CA ASP A 67 5.60 -12.27 20.98
C ASP A 67 5.53 -13.62 20.25
N ILE A 68 6.28 -13.73 19.16
CA ILE A 68 6.27 -14.90 18.28
C ILE A 68 7.53 -15.71 18.52
N GLU A 69 7.36 -16.88 19.11
CA GLU A 69 8.43 -17.86 19.29
C GLU A 69 8.45 -18.88 18.14
N PRO A 70 9.64 -19.29 17.65
CA PRO A 70 9.74 -20.38 16.68
C PRO A 70 9.17 -21.68 17.27
N CYS A 71 8.07 -22.18 16.73
CA CYS A 71 7.50 -23.44 17.19
C CYS A 71 8.27 -24.67 16.67
N ASN A 72 9.07 -24.50 15.60
CA ASN A 72 9.81 -25.55 14.88
C ASN A 72 8.97 -26.81 14.57
N GLN A 73 7.64 -26.68 14.51
CA GLN A 73 6.73 -27.75 14.15
C GLN A 73 6.63 -27.87 12.63
N SER A 74 6.21 -29.03 12.14
CA SER A 74 5.86 -29.17 10.73
C SER A 74 4.70 -28.24 10.36
N PRO A 75 4.72 -27.63 9.15
CA PRO A 75 3.63 -26.76 8.72
C PRO A 75 2.32 -27.53 8.62
N THR A 76 1.20 -26.87 8.94
CA THR A 76 -0.14 -27.44 8.75
C THR A 76 -0.35 -27.80 7.27
N PRO A 77 -0.59 -29.07 6.92
CA PRO A 77 -0.87 -29.45 5.53
C PRO A 77 -2.12 -28.75 5.02
N SER A 78 -2.08 -28.30 3.77
CA SER A 78 -3.28 -27.76 3.11
C SER A 78 -4.34 -28.85 2.98
N GLN A 79 -5.57 -28.53 3.37
CA GLN A 79 -6.76 -29.36 3.10
C GLN A 79 -7.42 -29.00 1.77
N MET A 80 -6.96 -27.92 1.13
CA MET A 80 -7.54 -27.42 -0.10
C MET A 80 -7.09 -28.29 -1.28
N GLN A 81 -8.04 -28.74 -2.10
CA GLN A 81 -7.73 -29.52 -3.29
C GLN A 81 -6.90 -28.68 -4.26
N ARG A 82 -5.74 -29.21 -4.66
CA ARG A 82 -4.87 -28.54 -5.61
C ARG A 82 -5.50 -28.59 -7.00
N VAL A 83 -5.75 -27.41 -7.59
CA VAL A 83 -6.11 -27.28 -9.00
C VAL A 83 -4.83 -27.20 -9.81
N LEU A 84 -4.64 -28.14 -10.74
CA LEU A 84 -3.49 -28.16 -11.62
C LEU A 84 -3.53 -26.97 -12.58
N LYS A 85 -2.36 -26.41 -12.85
CA LYS A 85 -2.20 -25.40 -13.88
C LYS A 85 -2.25 -26.07 -15.26
N PRO A 86 -2.71 -25.37 -16.31
CA PRO A 86 -2.84 -25.96 -17.65
C PRO A 86 -1.54 -26.56 -18.22
N TRP A 87 -0.37 -26.10 -17.78
CA TRP A 87 0.94 -26.61 -18.20
C TRP A 87 1.40 -27.86 -17.43
N GLU A 88 0.65 -28.32 -16.43
CA GLU A 88 1.00 -29.51 -15.62
C GLU A 88 0.35 -30.80 -16.15
N THR A 89 -0.50 -30.70 -17.18
CA THR A 89 -1.24 -31.84 -17.76
C THR A 89 -1.05 -31.98 -19.28
N ALA A 90 -0.02 -31.35 -19.84
CA ALA A 90 0.31 -31.41 -21.28
C ALA A 90 1.20 -32.62 -21.62
#